data_AF-A0A0D0L9J5-F1
#
_entry.id   AF-A0A0D0L9J5-F1
#
_cell.length_a   1.000
_cell.length_b   1.000
_cell.length_c   1.000
_cell.angle_alpha   90.00
_cell.angle_beta   90.00
_cell.angle_gamma   90.00
#
_symmetry.space_group_name_H-M   'P 1'
#
loop_
_entity.id
_entity.type
_entity.pdbx_description
1 polymer ?
#
loop_
_entity_poly.entity_id
_entity_poly.type
_entity_poly.pdbx_seq_one_letter_code
_entity_poly.pdbx_strand_id
1 'polypeptide(L)'
;MAGVQVDIGFAISPNFYYGPENDFSPAQWEAMREPLVQPAIPLVEGHFVLSADAAGNEDELCRHYRDVLDKAARHGRDPRRGAYFWNRPVIHAPEGLVLSFPWHDHFIEGRLFIESLDTRQASEVFSYYEQGWVFELHLHEGTLYMHESDPDSGETHHNLRFAHEPVRAQAAGVLVRTEALIARLAREFGQDFWTTGG
;
A
#
# COMPACT_ATOMS: atom_id res chain seq x y z
N MET A 1 -8.73 -19.77 4.25
CA MET A 1 -8.25 -19.62 2.86
C MET A 1 -6.83 -20.21 2.77
N ALA A 2 -6.48 -20.86 1.66
CA ALA A 2 -5.12 -21.36 1.42
C ALA A 2 -4.43 -20.46 0.40
N GLY A 3 -3.12 -20.24 0.55
CA GLY A 3 -2.35 -19.39 -0.38
C GLY A 3 -2.47 -17.88 -0.12
N VAL A 4 -2.89 -17.47 1.08
CA VAL A 4 -2.89 -16.05 1.47
C VAL A 4 -1.45 -15.53 1.54
N GLN A 5 -1.24 -14.38 0.93
CA GLN A 5 0.03 -13.66 0.89
C GLN A 5 -0.14 -12.26 1.47
N VAL A 6 0.90 -11.82 2.17
CA VAL A 6 1.01 -10.47 2.69
C VAL A 6 2.17 -9.78 1.98
N ASP A 7 1.95 -8.52 1.58
CA ASP A 7 3.00 -7.74 0.93
C ASP A 7 2.78 -6.23 1.18
N ILE A 8 3.69 -5.41 0.66
CA ILE A 8 3.52 -3.97 0.52
C ILE A 8 3.23 -3.65 -0.95
N GLY A 9 2.09 -3.01 -1.20
CA GLY A 9 1.70 -2.48 -2.51
C GLY A 9 2.15 -1.03 -2.67
N PHE A 10 2.87 -0.74 -3.75
CA PHE A 10 3.27 0.60 -4.17
C PHE A 10 2.20 1.18 -5.08
N ALA A 11 1.66 2.36 -4.73
CA ALA A 11 0.61 3.01 -5.50
C ALA A 11 1.12 3.43 -6.88
N ILE A 12 0.34 3.08 -7.91
CA ILE A 12 0.55 3.45 -9.30
C ILE A 12 -0.66 4.24 -9.77
N SER A 13 -0.45 5.54 -9.99
CA SER A 13 -1.50 6.40 -10.53
C SER A 13 -1.52 6.33 -12.06
N PRO A 14 -2.70 6.22 -12.71
CA PRO A 14 -2.77 6.27 -14.16
C PRO A 14 -2.52 7.67 -14.72
N ASN A 15 -2.74 8.71 -13.91
CA ASN A 15 -2.66 10.11 -14.33
C ASN A 15 -2.01 10.99 -13.26
N PHE A 16 -1.34 12.03 -13.72
CA PHE A 16 -0.84 13.14 -12.92
C PHE A 16 -1.82 14.30 -12.99
N TYR A 17 -2.44 14.63 -11.86
CA TYR A 17 -3.30 15.81 -11.70
C TYR A 17 -2.49 17.03 -11.29
N TYR A 18 -2.69 18.15 -12.00
CA TYR A 18 -2.01 19.43 -11.77
C TYR A 18 -2.97 20.59 -11.48
N GLY A 19 -4.24 20.29 -11.20
CA GLY A 19 -5.26 21.27 -10.85
C GLY A 19 -5.25 21.72 -9.38
N PRO A 20 -6.23 22.53 -8.97
CA PRO A 20 -6.39 22.94 -7.58
C PRO A 20 -6.75 21.75 -6.68
N GLU A 21 -6.35 21.82 -5.41
CA GLU A 21 -6.50 20.71 -4.44
C GLU A 21 -7.93 20.53 -3.95
N ASN A 22 -8.69 21.62 -3.84
CA ASN A 22 -10.06 21.63 -3.36
C ASN A 22 -10.94 22.45 -4.32
N ASP A 23 -12.26 22.31 -4.16
CA ASP A 23 -13.28 23.12 -4.84
C ASP A 23 -13.21 23.08 -6.38
N PHE A 24 -12.81 21.95 -6.95
CA PHE A 24 -12.83 21.72 -8.40
C PHE A 24 -14.04 20.91 -8.85
N SER A 25 -14.52 21.22 -10.05
CA SER A 25 -15.54 20.43 -10.73
C SER A 25 -14.95 19.16 -11.35
N PRO A 26 -15.75 18.10 -11.59
CA PRO A 26 -15.30 16.92 -12.33
C PRO A 26 -14.72 17.25 -13.71
N ALA A 27 -15.27 18.27 -14.40
CA ALA A 27 -14.74 18.72 -15.68
C ALA A 27 -13.33 19.33 -15.56
N GLN A 28 -13.06 20.06 -14.48
CA GLN A 28 -11.72 20.57 -14.19
C GLN A 28 -10.75 19.43 -13.83
N TRP A 29 -11.23 18.44 -13.08
CA TRP A 29 -10.43 17.25 -12.78
C TRP A 29 -9.97 16.52 -14.06
N GLU A 30 -10.92 16.31 -14.97
CA GLU A 30 -10.68 15.68 -16.27
C GLU A 30 -9.75 16.50 -17.17
N ALA A 31 -9.92 17.82 -17.20
CA ALA A 31 -9.13 18.70 -18.05
C ALA A 31 -7.71 18.95 -17.52
N MET A 32 -7.46 18.71 -16.23
CA MET A 32 -6.20 19.02 -15.56
C MET A 32 -5.44 17.77 -15.12
N ARG A 33 -5.49 16.72 -15.94
CA ARG A 33 -4.71 15.49 -15.74
C ARG A 33 -3.94 15.09 -16.99
N GLU A 34 -2.73 14.59 -16.81
CA GLU A 34 -1.91 14.02 -17.88
C GLU A 34 -1.65 12.52 -17.61
N PRO A 35 -1.65 11.65 -18.62
CA PRO A 35 -1.40 10.23 -18.41
C PRO A 35 0.03 9.99 -17.92
N LEU A 36 0.21 9.11 -16.94
CA LEU A 36 1.51 8.68 -16.44
C LEU A 36 1.99 7.43 -17.17
N VAL A 37 3.30 7.31 -17.36
CA VAL A 37 3.94 6.08 -17.85
C VAL A 37 3.61 4.95 -16.88
N GLN A 38 2.94 3.91 -17.36
CA GLN A 38 2.61 2.75 -16.55
C GLN A 38 3.79 1.76 -16.53
N PRO A 39 4.14 1.19 -15.35
CA PRO A 39 5.16 0.17 -15.27
C PRO A 39 4.70 -1.08 -16.03
N ALA A 40 5.62 -1.78 -16.71
CA ALA A 40 5.35 -3.08 -17.30
C ALA A 40 5.35 -4.21 -16.25
N ILE A 41 4.64 -4.00 -15.14
CA ILE A 41 4.50 -4.92 -14.01
C ILE A 41 2.99 -5.15 -13.79
N PRO A 42 2.55 -6.38 -13.47
CA PRO A 42 1.15 -6.62 -13.10
C PRO A 42 0.68 -5.69 -11.97
N LEU A 43 -0.53 -5.15 -12.12
CA LEU A 43 -1.17 -4.33 -11.10
C LEU A 43 -2.23 -5.13 -10.36
N VAL A 44 -2.16 -5.15 -9.04
CA VAL A 44 -3.23 -5.65 -8.18
C VAL A 44 -4.35 -4.60 -8.12
N GLU A 45 -5.57 -5.03 -8.42
CA GLU A 45 -6.77 -4.18 -8.55
C GLU A 45 -6.57 -2.95 -9.45
N GLY A 46 -5.61 -3.02 -10.38
CA GLY A 46 -5.29 -1.93 -11.30
C GLY A 46 -4.59 -0.71 -10.69
N HIS A 47 -4.13 -0.77 -9.43
CA HIS A 47 -3.55 0.41 -8.77
C HIS A 47 -2.32 0.14 -7.89
N PHE A 48 -1.96 -1.11 -7.61
CA PHE A 48 -0.74 -1.42 -6.84
C PHE A 48 0.23 -2.33 -7.59
N VAL A 49 1.52 -2.02 -7.49
CA VAL A 49 2.59 -3.01 -7.74
C VAL A 49 3.02 -3.59 -6.40
N LEU A 50 2.97 -4.91 -6.25
CA LEU A 50 3.48 -5.57 -5.04
C LEU A 50 5.01 -5.49 -4.99
N SER A 51 5.57 -5.40 -3.79
CA SER A 51 7.03 -5.40 -3.63
C SER A 51 7.65 -6.70 -4.19
N ALA A 52 6.93 -7.83 -4.14
CA ALA A 52 7.35 -9.09 -4.76
C ALA A 52 7.46 -8.99 -6.29
N ASP A 53 6.50 -8.36 -6.95
CA ASP A 53 6.48 -8.23 -8.43
C ASP A 53 7.46 -7.15 -8.92
N ALA A 54 7.72 -6.15 -8.09
CA ALA A 54 8.73 -5.13 -8.32
C ALA A 54 10.16 -5.69 -8.29
N ALA A 55 10.40 -6.77 -7.53
CA ALA A 55 11.74 -7.33 -7.42
C ALA A 55 12.25 -7.85 -8.77
N GLY A 56 13.41 -7.35 -9.19
CA GLY A 56 13.97 -7.59 -10.53
C GLY A 56 13.37 -6.75 -11.65
N ASN A 57 12.32 -5.96 -11.39
CA ASN A 57 11.67 -5.05 -12.33
C ASN A 57 11.69 -3.60 -11.81
N GLU A 58 12.57 -3.25 -10.89
CA GLU A 58 12.49 -1.98 -10.18
C GLU A 58 12.71 -0.77 -11.12
N ASP A 59 13.39 -0.96 -12.26
CA ASP A 59 13.54 0.09 -13.29
C ASP A 59 12.20 0.50 -13.92
N GLU A 60 11.21 -0.39 -13.95
CA GLU A 60 9.85 -0.06 -14.40
C GLU A 60 9.16 0.88 -13.39
N LEU A 61 9.34 0.63 -12.08
CA LEU A 61 8.89 1.56 -11.04
C LEU A 61 9.63 2.89 -11.11
N CYS A 62 10.95 2.87 -11.31
CA CYS A 62 11.73 4.09 -11.50
C CYS A 62 11.20 4.91 -12.68
N ARG A 63 10.84 4.26 -13.79
CA ARG A 63 10.29 4.95 -14.97
C ARG A 63 8.95 5.63 -14.65
N HIS A 64 8.06 4.96 -13.93
CA HIS A 64 6.78 5.52 -13.49
C HIS A 64 7.00 6.76 -12.60
N TYR A 65 7.79 6.62 -11.53
CA TYR A 65 8.00 7.70 -10.57
C TYR A 65 8.82 8.86 -11.14
N ARG A 66 9.73 8.60 -12.07
CA ARG A 66 10.42 9.68 -12.80
C ARG A 66 9.43 10.55 -13.57
N ASP A 67 8.46 9.93 -14.24
CA ASP A 67 7.44 10.67 -14.99
C ASP A 67 6.50 11.46 -14.07
N VAL A 68 6.22 10.97 -12.85
CA VAL A 68 5.53 11.76 -11.81
C VAL A 68 6.35 13.01 -11.46
N LEU A 69 7.64 12.84 -11.16
CA LEU A 69 8.52 13.95 -10.77
C LEU A 69 8.72 14.96 -11.90
N ASP A 70 8.90 14.50 -13.13
CA ASP A 70 9.06 15.34 -14.32
C ASP A 70 7.82 16.20 -14.56
N LYS A 71 6.63 15.63 -14.42
CA LYS A 71 5.37 16.37 -14.56
C LYS A 71 5.12 17.32 -13.40
N ALA A 72 5.45 16.92 -12.17
CA ALA A 72 5.36 17.81 -11.02
C ALA A 72 6.26 19.04 -11.18
N ALA A 73 7.51 18.85 -11.61
CA ALA A 73 8.42 19.94 -11.91
C ALA A 73 7.89 20.84 -13.04
N ARG A 74 7.38 20.25 -14.13
CA ARG A 74 6.81 20.99 -15.27
C ARG A 74 5.64 21.90 -14.88
N HIS A 75 4.80 21.44 -13.95
CA HIS A 75 3.60 22.16 -13.50
C HIS A 75 3.81 22.97 -12.22
N GLY A 76 5.03 23.00 -11.67
CA GLY A 76 5.32 23.69 -10.41
C GLY A 76 4.54 23.13 -9.21
N ARG A 77 4.28 21.83 -9.19
CA ARG A 77 3.56 21.12 -8.13
C ARG A 77 4.52 20.37 -7.22
N ASP A 78 4.18 20.30 -5.94
CA ASP A 78 4.84 19.38 -5.01
C ASP A 78 4.21 17.99 -5.16
N PRO A 79 4.96 16.99 -5.65
CA PRO A 79 4.42 15.66 -5.90
C PRO A 79 4.07 14.91 -4.61
N ARG A 80 4.52 15.38 -3.44
CA ARG A 80 4.17 14.79 -2.12
C ARG A 80 2.75 15.11 -1.68
N ARG A 81 2.11 16.12 -2.27
CA ARG A 81 0.72 16.50 -1.93
C ARG A 81 -0.32 15.57 -2.56
N GLY A 82 0.11 14.68 -3.46
CA GLY A 82 -0.75 13.64 -4.04
C GLY A 82 -0.41 12.25 -3.53
N ALA A 83 -1.26 11.29 -3.86
CA ALA A 83 -1.14 9.88 -3.51
C ALA A 83 -0.06 9.10 -4.30
N TYR A 84 0.84 9.80 -5.01
CA TYR A 84 1.73 9.16 -5.98
C TYR A 84 2.78 8.26 -5.33
N PHE A 85 3.20 8.56 -4.10
CA PHE A 85 4.25 7.80 -3.40
C PHE A 85 3.70 6.96 -2.25
N TRP A 86 2.37 6.78 -2.23
CA TRP A 86 1.77 5.94 -1.22
C TRP A 86 2.21 4.48 -1.36
N ASN A 87 2.39 3.82 -0.24
CA ASN A 87 2.55 2.37 -0.20
C ASN A 87 1.85 1.83 1.04
N ARG A 88 1.24 0.65 0.89
CA ARG A 88 0.30 0.13 1.87
C ARG A 88 0.51 -1.36 2.09
N PRO A 89 0.30 -1.88 3.30
CA PRO A 89 0.18 -3.32 3.47
C PRO A 89 -1.03 -3.82 2.69
N VAL A 90 -0.88 -5.00 2.10
CA VAL A 90 -1.94 -5.68 1.37
C VAL A 90 -2.00 -7.14 1.79
N ILE A 91 -3.22 -7.66 1.86
CA ILE A 91 -3.50 -9.08 1.99
C ILE A 91 -4.15 -9.50 0.69
N HIS A 92 -3.57 -10.49 0.03
CA HIS A 92 -4.11 -11.04 -1.20
C HIS A 92 -4.17 -12.56 -1.15
N ALA A 93 -5.12 -13.12 -1.89
CA ALA A 93 -5.30 -14.54 -2.04
C ALA A 93 -5.34 -14.88 -3.53
N PRO A 94 -5.27 -16.17 -3.92
CA PRO A 94 -5.34 -16.56 -5.33
C PRO A 94 -6.57 -16.02 -6.08
N GLU A 95 -7.66 -15.79 -5.35
CA GLU A 95 -8.92 -15.20 -5.85
C GLU A 95 -8.88 -13.69 -6.07
N GLY A 96 -7.85 -12.96 -5.60
CA GLY A 96 -7.71 -11.52 -5.79
C GLY A 96 -7.23 -10.78 -4.55
N LEU A 97 -7.30 -9.43 -4.60
CA LEU A 97 -7.04 -8.61 -3.43
C LEU A 97 -8.13 -8.86 -2.38
N VAL A 98 -7.69 -9.10 -1.16
CA VAL A 98 -8.58 -9.43 -0.05
C VAL A 98 -8.74 -8.22 0.87
N LEU A 99 -7.65 -7.47 1.08
CA LEU A 99 -7.66 -6.22 1.83
C LEU A 99 -6.49 -5.33 1.42
N SER A 100 -6.75 -4.03 1.36
CA SER A 100 -5.74 -2.97 1.44
C SER A 100 -6.13 -2.00 2.54
N PHE A 101 -5.17 -1.44 3.25
CA PHE A 101 -5.41 -0.55 4.39
C PHE A 101 -5.51 0.89 3.89
N PRO A 102 -6.71 1.46 3.69
CA PRO A 102 -6.88 2.68 2.90
C PRO A 102 -6.23 3.94 3.53
N TRP A 103 -5.87 3.87 4.80
CA TRP A 103 -5.29 4.96 5.57
C TRP A 103 -3.80 4.79 5.89
N HIS A 104 -3.21 3.65 5.51
CA HIS A 104 -1.77 3.47 5.62
C HIS A 104 -1.13 3.95 4.32
N ASP A 105 -0.61 5.16 4.33
CA ASP A 105 -0.07 5.80 3.14
C ASP A 105 1.45 5.66 3.04
N HIS A 106 2.12 5.29 4.13
CA HIS A 106 3.57 5.20 4.18
C HIS A 106 4.08 3.89 4.79
N PHE A 107 5.33 3.56 4.45
CA PHE A 107 5.90 2.27 4.80
C PHE A 107 6.00 2.07 6.32
N ILE A 108 6.12 3.12 7.12
CA ILE A 108 6.15 2.98 8.58
C ILE A 108 4.88 2.32 9.13
N GLU A 109 3.70 2.63 8.60
CA GLU A 109 2.43 2.03 9.02
C GLU A 109 2.32 0.58 8.52
N GLY A 110 2.72 0.34 7.26
CA GLY A 110 2.81 -1.00 6.69
C GLY A 110 3.78 -1.91 7.44
N ARG A 111 4.92 -1.37 7.85
CA ARG A 111 5.95 -2.07 8.62
C ARG A 111 5.40 -2.56 9.95
N LEU A 112 4.72 -1.70 10.71
CA LEU A 112 4.13 -2.06 12.00
C LEU A 112 3.15 -3.24 11.86
N PHE A 113 2.31 -3.20 10.83
CA PHE A 113 1.42 -4.32 10.51
C PHE A 113 2.20 -5.60 10.19
N ILE A 114 3.17 -5.56 9.28
CA ILE A 114 3.93 -6.76 8.89
C ILE A 114 4.76 -7.33 10.05
N GLU A 115 5.36 -6.48 10.88
CA GLU A 115 6.12 -6.89 12.07
C GLU A 115 5.22 -7.59 13.10
N SER A 116 3.96 -7.15 13.26
CA SER A 116 3.00 -7.78 14.18
C SER A 116 2.75 -9.26 13.87
N LEU A 117 2.88 -9.66 12.59
CA LEU A 117 2.62 -11.03 12.14
C LEU A 117 3.63 -12.06 12.67
N ASP A 118 4.82 -11.65 13.13
CA ASP A 118 5.82 -12.56 13.74
C ASP A 118 5.55 -12.90 15.22
N THR A 119 4.39 -12.52 15.76
CA THR A 119 3.95 -13.02 17.07
C THR A 119 3.87 -14.55 17.08
N ARG A 120 4.07 -15.17 18.24
CA ARG A 120 3.81 -16.61 18.49
C ARG A 120 2.79 -16.84 19.60
N GLN A 121 2.30 -15.77 20.20
CA GLN A 121 1.39 -15.84 21.33
C GLN A 121 -0.04 -15.63 20.83
N ALA A 122 -0.95 -16.49 21.26
CA ALA A 122 -2.37 -16.28 21.01
C ALA A 122 -2.83 -15.03 21.76
N SER A 123 -3.17 -13.99 21.03
CA SER A 123 -3.59 -12.68 21.54
C SER A 123 -4.16 -11.83 20.41
N GLU A 124 -4.57 -10.61 20.74
CA GLU A 124 -4.55 -9.53 19.76
C GLU A 124 -3.14 -9.40 19.18
N VAL A 125 -3.05 -9.42 17.86
CA VAL A 125 -1.83 -9.31 17.06
C VAL A 125 -1.63 -7.88 16.63
N PHE A 126 -2.72 -7.26 16.16
CA PHE A 126 -2.72 -5.90 15.67
C PHE A 126 -4.12 -5.32 15.86
N SER A 127 -4.18 -4.08 16.34
CA SER A 127 -5.41 -3.30 16.40
C SER A 127 -5.12 -1.89 15.91
N TYR A 128 -6.06 -1.36 15.14
CA TYR A 128 -5.97 -0.03 14.59
C TYR A 128 -7.33 0.65 14.60
N TYR A 129 -7.33 1.93 14.98
CA TYR A 129 -8.51 2.77 14.98
C TYR A 129 -8.21 4.07 14.27
N GLU A 130 -8.89 4.31 13.14
CA GLU A 130 -8.72 5.55 12.40
C GLU A 130 -9.97 5.95 11.63
N GLN A 131 -10.31 7.25 11.68
CA GLN A 131 -11.43 7.84 10.97
C GLN A 131 -12.77 7.10 11.17
N GLY A 132 -12.99 6.60 12.39
CA GLY A 132 -14.20 5.85 12.72
C GLY A 132 -14.18 4.39 12.26
N TRP A 133 -13.06 3.87 11.78
CA TRP A 133 -12.89 2.45 11.41
C TRP A 133 -12.09 1.71 12.47
N VAL A 134 -12.52 0.50 12.81
CA VAL A 134 -11.81 -0.44 13.66
C VAL A 134 -11.29 -1.57 12.79
N PHE A 135 -9.99 -1.84 12.90
CA PHE A 135 -9.36 -3.01 12.34
C PHE A 135 -8.72 -3.83 13.46
N GLU A 136 -9.07 -5.11 13.54
CA GLU A 136 -8.58 -6.03 14.57
C GLU A 136 -8.06 -7.32 13.92
N LEU A 137 -6.91 -7.78 14.40
CA LEU A 137 -6.30 -9.04 14.01
C LEU A 137 -6.00 -9.85 15.27
N HIS A 138 -6.62 -11.02 15.40
CA HIS A 138 -6.44 -11.92 16.54
C HIS A 138 -5.86 -13.26 16.11
N LEU A 139 -4.89 -13.77 16.88
CA LEU A 139 -4.35 -15.11 16.72
C LEU A 139 -5.01 -16.05 17.74
N HIS A 140 -5.70 -17.06 17.25
CA HIS A 140 -6.28 -18.11 18.08
C HIS A 140 -6.07 -19.48 17.43
N GLU A 141 -5.46 -20.40 18.18
CA GLU A 141 -5.18 -21.78 17.75
C GLU A 141 -4.52 -21.88 16.35
N GLY A 142 -3.54 -21.00 16.07
CA GLY A 142 -2.81 -20.98 14.80
C GLY A 142 -3.58 -20.38 13.61
N THR A 143 -4.76 -19.81 13.86
CA THR A 143 -5.58 -19.11 12.88
C THR A 143 -5.59 -17.62 13.19
N LEU A 144 -5.33 -16.80 12.18
CA LEU A 144 -5.57 -15.36 12.23
C LEU A 144 -7.02 -15.08 11.87
N TYR A 145 -7.68 -14.30 12.71
CA TYR A 145 -9.02 -13.77 12.53
C TYR A 145 -8.89 -12.27 12.36
N MET A 146 -9.37 -11.78 11.22
CA MET A 146 -9.30 -10.37 10.87
C MET A 146 -10.72 -9.82 10.81
N HIS A 147 -10.95 -8.71 11.49
CA HIS A 147 -12.22 -8.02 11.53
C HIS A 147 -12.02 -6.55 11.21
N GLU A 148 -12.81 -6.05 10.26
CA GLU A 148 -12.91 -4.61 9.96
C GLU A 148 -14.37 -4.18 10.13
N SER A 149 -14.59 -3.17 10.96
CA SER A 149 -15.93 -2.68 11.27
C SER A 149 -15.98 -1.17 11.49
N ASP A 150 -17.15 -0.60 11.28
CA ASP A 150 -17.51 0.73 11.74
C ASP A 150 -18.20 0.56 13.12
N PRO A 151 -17.59 0.99 14.23
CA PRO A 151 -18.15 0.85 15.56
C PRO A 151 -19.32 1.82 15.82
N ASP A 152 -19.45 2.90 15.04
CA ASP A 152 -20.54 3.86 15.18
C ASP A 152 -21.83 3.31 14.57
N SER A 153 -21.75 2.58 13.46
CA SER A 153 -22.90 1.92 12.82
C SER A 153 -23.08 0.45 13.21
N GLY A 154 -22.02 -0.21 13.68
CA GLY A 154 -21.96 -1.65 13.92
C GLY A 154 -21.83 -2.50 12.64
N GLU A 155 -21.61 -1.88 11.48
CA GLU A 155 -21.43 -2.59 10.21
C GLU A 155 -20.07 -3.31 10.16
N THR A 156 -20.07 -4.56 9.67
CA THR A 156 -18.85 -5.33 9.43
C THR A 156 -18.58 -5.39 7.94
N HIS A 157 -17.40 -4.92 7.55
CA HIS A 157 -17.00 -4.84 6.15
C HIS A 157 -16.19 -6.07 5.73
N HIS A 158 -15.26 -6.48 6.60
CA HIS A 158 -14.45 -7.67 6.37
C HIS A 158 -14.43 -8.56 7.60
N ASN A 159 -14.58 -9.86 7.38
CA ASN A 159 -14.44 -10.90 8.41
C ASN A 159 -13.75 -12.10 7.80
N LEU A 160 -12.44 -12.18 7.99
CA LEU A 160 -11.57 -13.13 7.30
C LEU A 160 -10.86 -14.04 8.28
N ARG A 161 -10.53 -15.25 7.80
CA ARG A 161 -9.68 -16.17 8.55
C ARG A 161 -8.70 -16.92 7.67
N PHE A 162 -7.46 -17.03 8.15
CA PHE A 162 -6.39 -17.70 7.44
C PHE A 162 -5.33 -18.27 8.39
N ALA A 163 -4.56 -19.24 7.89
CA ALA A 163 -3.52 -19.88 8.68
C ALA A 163 -2.40 -18.87 8.99
N HIS A 164 -1.97 -18.84 10.25
CA HIS A 164 -0.97 -17.87 10.72
C HIS A 164 0.44 -18.21 10.24
N GLU A 165 0.85 -19.47 10.33
CA GLU A 165 2.23 -19.88 10.06
C GLU A 165 2.71 -19.47 8.65
N PRO A 166 1.95 -19.72 7.57
CA PRO A 166 2.39 -19.35 6.23
C PRO A 166 2.55 -17.84 6.05
N VAL A 167 1.71 -17.04 6.71
CA VAL A 167 1.78 -15.56 6.65
C VAL A 167 2.97 -15.05 7.47
N ARG A 168 3.15 -15.59 8.68
CA ARG A 168 4.29 -15.28 9.54
C ARG A 168 5.63 -15.58 8.84
N ALA A 169 5.71 -16.70 8.12
CA ALA A 169 6.92 -17.08 7.37
C ALA A 169 7.29 -16.06 6.27
N GLN A 170 6.34 -15.26 5.79
CA GLN A 170 6.56 -14.25 4.76
C GLN A 170 7.10 -12.93 5.32
N ALA A 171 6.75 -12.58 6.57
CA ALA A 171 6.91 -11.23 7.14
C ALA A 171 8.34 -10.68 7.00
N ALA A 172 9.36 -11.44 7.43
CA ALA A 172 10.75 -11.00 7.33
C ALA A 172 11.20 -10.77 5.87
N GLY A 173 10.76 -11.62 4.95
CA GLY A 173 11.08 -11.49 3.53
C GLY A 173 10.42 -10.27 2.88
N VAL A 174 9.19 -9.94 3.28
CA VAL A 174 8.47 -8.75 2.81
C VAL A 174 9.18 -7.48 3.27
N LEU A 175 9.57 -7.41 4.55
CA LEU A 175 10.24 -6.23 5.11
C LEU A 175 11.58 -5.99 4.41
N VAL A 176 12.45 -7.00 4.35
CA VAL A 176 13.78 -6.88 3.72
C VAL A 176 13.68 -6.43 2.27
N ARG A 177 12.74 -7.02 1.51
CA ARG A 177 12.54 -6.69 0.10
C ARG A 177 12.01 -5.27 -0.07
N THR A 178 11.01 -4.88 0.71
CA THR A 178 10.41 -3.54 0.63
C THR A 178 11.43 -2.47 1.02
N GLU A 179 12.19 -2.67 2.09
CA GLU A 179 13.25 -1.76 2.53
C GLU A 179 14.32 -1.60 1.46
N ALA A 180 14.76 -2.70 0.83
CA ALA A 180 15.75 -2.66 -0.25
C ALA A 180 15.22 -1.91 -1.48
N LEU A 181 13.94 -2.09 -1.81
CA LEU A 181 13.27 -1.40 -2.91
C LEU A 181 13.16 0.10 -2.64
N ILE A 182 12.65 0.51 -1.47
CA ILE A 182 12.57 1.93 -1.07
C ILE A 182 13.96 2.55 -1.08
N ALA A 183 14.97 1.87 -0.52
CA ALA A 183 16.34 2.38 -0.52
C ALA A 183 16.91 2.55 -1.94
N ARG A 184 16.54 1.68 -2.89
CA ARG A 184 16.92 1.83 -4.30
C ARG A 184 16.24 3.04 -4.93
N LEU A 185 14.92 3.17 -4.78
CA LEU A 185 14.15 4.29 -5.31
C LEU A 185 14.67 5.62 -4.72
N ALA A 186 14.90 5.66 -3.41
CA ALA A 186 15.44 6.85 -2.75
C ALA A 186 16.82 7.25 -3.27
N ARG A 187 17.70 6.29 -3.56
CA ARG A 187 18.99 6.57 -4.21
C ARG A 187 18.83 7.10 -5.64
N GLU A 188 17.90 6.54 -6.40
CA GLU A 188 17.63 6.96 -7.79
C GLU A 188 17.16 8.42 -7.86
N PHE A 189 16.28 8.82 -6.93
CA PHE A 189 15.69 10.16 -6.94
C PHE A 189 16.36 11.16 -6.00
N GLY A 190 17.35 10.72 -5.23
CA GLY A 190 18.08 11.54 -4.26
C GLY A 190 17.28 11.91 -3.00
N GLN A 191 16.09 11.35 -2.83
CA GLN A 191 15.20 11.59 -1.69
C GLN A 191 14.27 10.38 -1.47
N ASP A 192 13.95 10.11 -0.20
CA ASP A 192 12.93 9.14 0.19
C ASP A 192 11.53 9.78 0.22
N PHE A 193 10.60 9.20 -0.56
CA PHE A 193 9.19 9.62 -0.64
C PHE A 193 8.21 8.61 0.00
N TRP A 194 8.69 7.43 0.41
CA TRP A 194 7.84 6.27 0.72
C TRP A 194 7.83 5.91 2.21
N THR A 195 8.89 6.26 2.96
CA THR A 195 9.02 5.80 4.35
C THR A 195 8.13 6.55 5.33
N THR A 196 8.03 7.88 5.22
CA THR A 196 7.27 8.74 6.13
C THR A 196 6.44 9.76 5.35
N GLY A 197 5.28 10.14 5.90
CA GLY A 197 4.59 11.36 5.47
C GLY A 197 5.52 12.55 5.65
N GLY A 198 5.73 13.31 4.58
CA GLY A 198 6.61 14.48 4.56
C GLY A 198 6.10 15.66 5.36
#